data_AF-A0A7V9MNQ0-F1
#
_entry.id   AF-A0A7V9MNQ0-F1
#
_cell.length_a   1.000
_cell.length_b   1.000
_cell.length_c   1.000
_cell.angle_alpha   90.00
_cell.angle_beta   90.00
_cell.angle_gamma   90.00
#
_symmetry.space_group_name_H-M   'P 1'
#
loop_
_entity.id
_entity.type
_entity.pdbx_description
1 polymer ?
#
loop_
_entity_poly.entity_id
_entity_poly.type
_entity_poly.pdbx_seq_one_letter_code
_entity_poly.pdbx_strand_id
1 'polypeptide(L)'
;MSKDRQVIAYKKYFLDFYENQTGAVQAKIEWTLNLIKVTPHVPKKYFDHMTGTKGLYEIRVEVGSNIFRIFSFFDKGNLVVLGN
;
A
#
# COMPACT_ATOMS: atom_id res chain seq x y z
N MET A 1 0.87 -8.94 -22.96
CA MET A 1 1.71 -8.26 -21.96
C MET A 1 0.89 -8.12 -20.69
N SER A 2 1.32 -8.70 -19.57
CA SER A 2 0.65 -8.42 -18.29
C SER A 2 0.84 -6.93 -18.00
N LYS A 3 -0.26 -6.21 -17.83
CA LYS A 3 -0.22 -4.82 -17.36
C LYS A 3 0.06 -4.88 -15.86
N ASP A 4 1.32 -5.01 -15.51
CA ASP A 4 1.73 -5.02 -14.11
C ASP A 4 1.46 -3.63 -13.52
N ARG A 5 0.72 -3.61 -12.41
CA ARG A 5 0.40 -2.40 -11.66
C ARG A 5 1.71 -1.75 -11.22
N GLN A 6 1.90 -0.45 -11.42
CA GLN A 6 3.04 0.26 -10.82
C GLN A 6 2.66 0.82 -9.45
N VAL A 7 3.62 0.88 -8.54
CA VAL A 7 3.47 1.53 -7.23
C VAL A 7 4.25 2.84 -7.28
N ILE A 8 3.56 3.95 -7.04
CA ILE A 8 4.12 5.30 -7.13
C ILE A 8 3.93 5.98 -5.78
N ALA A 9 5.01 6.44 -5.15
CA ALA A 9 4.91 7.28 -3.96
C ALA A 9 4.48 8.70 -4.35
N TYR A 10 3.43 9.22 -3.70
CA TYR A 10 2.97 10.59 -3.89
C TYR A 10 3.67 11.54 -2.93
N LYS A 11 4.42 12.49 -3.49
CA LYS A 11 5.25 13.44 -2.71
C LYS A 11 6.16 12.67 -1.74
N LYS A 12 6.34 13.19 -0.53
CA LYS A 12 7.22 12.61 0.51
C LYS A 12 6.48 11.93 1.66
N TYR A 13 5.18 12.11 1.80
CA TYR A 13 4.40 11.58 2.92
C TYR A 13 4.64 10.08 3.18
N PHE A 14 4.62 9.25 2.13
CA PHE A 14 4.91 7.82 2.25
C PHE A 14 6.38 7.56 2.57
N LEU A 15 7.31 8.27 1.92
CA LEU A 15 8.74 8.07 2.12
C LEU A 15 9.15 8.45 3.55
N ASP A 16 8.68 9.59 4.04
CA ASP A 16 8.92 10.06 5.40
C ASP A 16 8.34 9.06 6.42
N PHE A 17 7.13 8.55 6.19
CA PHE A 17 6.55 7.47 7.02
C PHE A 17 7.44 6.21 6.99
N TYR A 18 7.83 5.77 5.80
CA TYR A 18 8.59 4.54 5.56
C TYR A 18 10.00 4.58 6.19
N GLU A 19 10.71 5.69 6.02
CA GLU A 19 12.07 5.89 6.54
C GLU A 19 12.11 5.89 8.08
N ASN A 20 11.00 6.26 8.73
CA ASN A 20 10.86 6.21 10.19
C ASN A 20 10.51 4.84 10.76
N GLN A 21 10.30 3.81 9.92
CA GLN A 21 9.94 2.47 10.37
C GLN A 21 11.16 1.60 10.68
N THR A 22 10.96 0.59 11.53
CA THR A 22 12.00 -0.44 11.77
C THR A 22 12.19 -1.30 10.54
N GLY A 23 13.36 -1.93 10.39
CA GLY A 23 13.65 -2.81 9.24
C GLY A 23 12.64 -3.95 9.05
N ALA A 24 12.08 -4.50 10.13
CA ALA A 24 11.04 -5.52 10.06
C ALA A 24 9.73 -4.97 9.47
N VAL A 25 9.36 -3.74 9.83
CA VAL A 25 8.18 -3.07 9.30
C VAL A 25 8.40 -2.66 7.84
N GLN A 26 9.56 -2.10 7.51
CA GLN A 26 9.95 -1.78 6.14
C GLN A 26 9.86 -3.01 5.22
N ALA A 27 10.47 -4.13 5.61
CA ALA A 27 10.40 -5.37 4.85
C ALA A 27 8.95 -5.87 4.65
N LYS A 28 8.09 -5.71 5.67
CA LYS A 28 6.67 -6.09 5.54
C LYS A 28 5.88 -5.14 4.63
N ILE A 29 6.20 -3.84 4.65
CA ILE A 29 5.63 -2.85 3.73
C ILE A 29 6.00 -3.23 2.29
N GLU A 30 7.29 -3.43 2.00
CA GLU A 30 7.77 -3.81 0.67
C GLU A 30 7.12 -5.11 0.17
N TRP A 31 7.06 -6.12 1.03
CA TRP A 31 6.40 -7.39 0.72
C TRP A 31 4.92 -7.20 0.37
N THR A 32 4.20 -6.39 1.15
CA THR A 32 2.77 -6.12 0.93
C THR A 32 2.53 -5.33 -0.36
N LEU A 33 3.39 -4.33 -0.64
CA LEU A 33 3.33 -3.58 -1.89
C LEU A 33 3.61 -4.48 -3.10
N ASN A 34 4.58 -5.38 -3.00
CA ASN A 34 4.87 -6.35 -4.06
C ASN A 34 3.70 -7.32 -4.28
N LEU A 35 3.06 -7.81 -3.21
CA LEU A 35 1.85 -8.63 -3.30
C LEU A 35 0.76 -7.90 -4.09
N ILE A 36 0.50 -6.62 -3.77
CA ILE A 36 -0.48 -5.80 -4.48
C ILE A 36 -0.07 -5.58 -5.94
N LYS A 37 1.22 -5.43 -6.22
CA LYS A 37 1.74 -5.21 -7.57
C LYS A 37 1.43 -6.38 -8.51
N VAL A 38 1.66 -7.61 -8.04
CA VAL A 38 1.62 -8.83 -8.88
C VAL A 38 0.29 -9.57 -8.82
N THR A 39 -0.56 -9.29 -7.82
CA THR A 39 -1.81 -10.02 -7.62
C THR A 39 -3.00 -9.24 -8.21
N PRO A 40 -3.71 -9.78 -9.21
CA PRO A 40 -4.89 -9.11 -9.79
C PRO A 40 -6.01 -8.89 -8.76
N HIS A 41 -6.30 -9.91 -7.95
CA HIS A 41 -7.31 -9.89 -6.89
C HIS A 41 -6.64 -9.99 -5.53
N VAL A 42 -6.33 -8.85 -4.93
CA VAL A 42 -5.64 -8.80 -3.64
C VAL A 42 -6.63 -9.14 -2.51
N PRO A 43 -6.26 -10.02 -1.55
CA PRO A 43 -7.09 -10.27 -0.39
C PRO A 43 -7.36 -9.01 0.44
N LYS A 44 -8.62 -8.84 0.89
CA LYS A 44 -9.05 -7.70 1.72
C LYS A 44 -8.22 -7.48 2.99
N LYS A 45 -7.63 -8.54 3.53
CA LYS A 45 -6.75 -8.44 4.70
C LYS A 45 -5.49 -7.59 4.45
N TYR A 46 -5.08 -7.42 3.20
CA TYR A 46 -3.91 -6.60 2.81
C TYR A 46 -4.30 -5.31 2.11
N PHE A 47 -5.41 -5.31 1.36
CA PHE A 47 -5.81 -4.19 0.52
C PHE A 47 -7.33 -4.10 0.45
N ASP A 48 -7.89 -3.03 1.01
CA ASP A 48 -9.34 -2.85 1.09
C ASP A 48 -9.76 -1.46 0.64
N HIS A 49 -10.97 -1.36 0.08
CA HIS A 49 -11.56 -0.09 -0.29
C HIS A 49 -12.18 0.56 0.96
N MET A 50 -11.96 1.87 1.16
CA MET A 50 -12.54 2.57 2.29
C MET A 50 -14.01 2.89 2.02
N THR A 51 -14.90 2.25 2.78
CA THR A 51 -16.35 2.49 2.73
C THR A 51 -16.68 3.97 2.85
N GLY A 52 -17.59 4.46 2.01
CA GLY A 52 -18.01 5.87 1.99
C GLY A 52 -17.07 6.82 1.25
N THR A 53 -15.98 6.31 0.66
CA THR A 53 -15.05 7.12 -0.16
C THR A 53 -15.12 6.73 -1.63
N LYS A 54 -14.72 7.65 -2.52
CA LYS A 54 -14.57 7.37 -3.95
C LYS A 54 -13.10 7.08 -4.26
N GLY A 55 -12.77 5.81 -4.48
CA GLY A 55 -11.46 5.38 -4.98
C GLY A 55 -10.30 5.44 -3.98
N LEU A 56 -10.56 5.61 -2.68
CA LEU A 56 -9.55 5.53 -1.63
C LEU A 56 -9.47 4.11 -1.07
N TYR A 57 -8.25 3.61 -0.93
CA TYR A 57 -7.94 2.27 -0.46
C TYR A 57 -6.94 2.33 0.69
N GLU A 58 -7.01 1.36 1.58
CA GLU A 58 -6.03 1.14 2.63
C GLU A 58 -5.20 -0.11 2.36
N ILE A 59 -3.90 0.01 2.60
CA ILE A 59 -2.94 -1.08 2.61
C ILE A 59 -2.67 -1.41 4.08
N ARG A 60 -2.97 -2.64 4.49
CA ARG A 60 -2.81 -3.10 5.88
C ARG A 60 -1.51 -3.90 6.01
N VAL A 61 -0.63 -3.44 6.88
CA VAL A 61 0.67 -4.05 7.19
C VAL A 61 0.69 -4.45 8.66
N GLU A 62 0.63 -5.74 8.93
CA GLU A 62 0.63 -6.29 10.29
C GLU A 62 2.02 -6.85 10.64
N VAL A 63 2.60 -6.35 11.74
CA VAL A 63 3.90 -6.77 12.27
C VAL A 63 3.81 -6.88 13.79
N GLY A 64 3.86 -8.11 14.31
CA GLY A 64 3.59 -8.38 15.72
C GLY A 64 2.16 -7.95 16.08
N SER A 65 2.01 -7.17 17.15
CA SER A 65 0.72 -6.62 17.58
C SER A 65 0.34 -5.30 16.91
N ASN A 66 1.19 -4.78 16.02
CA ASN A 66 0.99 -3.48 15.36
C ASN A 66 0.35 -3.65 13.98
N ILE A 67 -0.58 -2.74 13.65
CA ILE A 67 -1.21 -2.64 12.34
C ILE A 67 -0.97 -1.25 11.77
N PHE A 68 -0.14 -1.18 10.73
CA PHE A 68 0.14 0.03 9.98
C PHE A 68 -0.82 0.12 8.80
N ARG A 69 -1.43 1.30 8.60
CA ARG A 69 -2.35 1.57 7.49
C ARG A 69 -1.74 2.62 6.59
N ILE A 70 -1.60 2.30 5.33
CA ILE A 70 -1.09 3.23 4.31
C ILE A 70 -2.21 3.50 3.31
N PHE A 71 -2.57 4.76 3.13
CA PHE A 71 -3.60 5.13 2.15
C PHE A 71 -3.06 5.15 0.72
N SER A 72 -3.91 4.77 -0.21
CA SER A 72 -3.59 4.73 -1.63
C SER A 72 -4.84 4.93 -2.49
N PHE A 73 -4.64 5.22 -3.76
CA PHE A 73 -5.71 5.30 -4.75
C PHE A 73 -5.19 4.79 -6.10
N PHE A 74 -6.12 4.49 -7.01
CA PHE A 74 -5.77 4.13 -8.37
C PHE A 74 -5.75 5.36 -9.27
N ASP A 75 -4.66 5.57 -10.01
CA ASP A 75 -4.58 6.55 -11.10
C ASP A 75 -4.07 5.88 -12.37
N LYS A 76 -4.87 5.93 -13.45
CA LYS A 76 -4.56 5.34 -14.77
C LYS A 76 -4.04 3.88 -14.72
N GLY A 77 -4.51 3.10 -13.75
CA GLY A 77 -4.10 1.69 -13.56
C GLY A 77 -2.90 1.49 -12.64
N ASN A 78 -2.29 2.57 -12.14
CA ASN A 78 -1.22 2.55 -11.16
C ASN A 78 -1.76 2.72 -9.73
N LEU A 79 -1.09 2.11 -8.76
CA LEU A 79 -1.33 2.32 -7.34
C LEU A 79 -0.49 3.52 -6.88
N VAL A 80 -1.17 4.60 -6.52
CA VAL A 80 -0.53 5.78 -5.94
C VAL A 80 -0.62 5.71 -4.43
N VAL A 81 0.52 5.75 -3.75
CA VAL A 81 0.65 5.57 -2.30
C VAL A 81 0.88 6.93 -1.65
N LEU A 82 0.03 7.28 -0.69
CA LEU A 82 0.05 8.57 0.00
C LEU A 82 0.92 8.52 1.26
N GLY A 83 0.74 7.54 2.15
CA GLY A 83 1.32 7.56 3.51
C GLY A 83 0.31 8.03 4.56
N ASN A 84 0.51 7.61 5.82
CA ASN A 84 -0.24 8.02 7.01
C ASN A 84 0.63 7.87 8.26
#